data_AF-A0A2G9RHC6-F1
#
_entry.id   AF-A0A2G9RHC6-F1
#
_cell.length_a   1.000
_cell.length_b   1.000
_cell.length_c   1.000
_cell.angle_alpha   90.00
_cell.angle_beta   90.00
_cell.angle_gamma   90.00
#
_symmetry.space_group_name_H-M   'P 1'
#
loop_
_entity.id
_entity.type
_entity.pdbx_description
1 polymer ?
#
loop_
_entity_poly.entity_id
_entity_poly.type
_entity_poly.pdbx_seq_one_letter_code
_entity_poly.pdbx_strand_id
1 'polypeptide(L)'
;MTIFLHIFCFSVFSIKASATGNGGVPVLLKKVTAELTYSSLCVPDDIKGRGMEQIPNYLYRDDGLKIWAAIESYVSDIINYYYTSDEMVKEDAELQAWVAEVFKEGFLENKSSEVPYSLETRTSLIKYLTMAIFRCSAQHAAVNSGQFDFYSWMPNGPATMKSPPPNTKGVTTMDTILEALPDVNTTTFGVTAVWVLSNEPMDRRRLGEYPDELFTEKTPLQFIRRFQDQLSEISKSIQKRNKTMLLPYPYLDPNQIENSVSI
;
A
#
# COMPACT_ATOMS: atom_id res chain seq x y z
N MET A 1 -6.03 2.32 11.48
CA MET A 1 -6.70 3.64 11.44
C MET A 1 -6.18 4.58 10.34
N THR A 2 -5.41 4.08 9.35
CA THR A 2 -4.84 4.89 8.24
C THR A 2 -5.64 4.77 6.93
N ILE A 3 -6.55 3.79 6.83
CA ILE A 3 -7.43 3.62 5.66
C ILE A 3 -8.56 4.67 5.64
N PHE A 4 -8.88 5.30 6.78
CA PHE A 4 -10.03 6.20 6.89
C PHE A 4 -9.74 7.66 6.52
N LEU A 5 -8.49 8.14 6.60
CA LEU A 5 -8.19 9.56 6.36
C LEU A 5 -8.26 9.96 4.86
N HIS A 6 -8.09 9.00 3.94
CA HIS A 6 -8.22 9.25 2.49
C HIS A 6 -9.66 9.39 2.00
N ILE A 7 -10.64 8.93 2.78
CA ILE A 7 -12.05 8.89 2.34
C ILE A 7 -12.64 10.30 2.23
N PHE A 8 -12.16 11.27 3.03
CA PHE A 8 -12.75 12.61 3.06
C PHE A 8 -12.40 13.49 1.85
N CYS A 9 -11.13 13.49 1.41
CA CYS A 9 -10.73 14.22 0.20
C CYS A 9 -11.27 13.54 -1.08
N PHE A 10 -11.40 12.20 -1.06
CA PHE A 10 -12.02 11.44 -2.15
C PHE A 10 -13.49 11.78 -2.38
N SER A 11 -14.23 12.26 -1.37
CA SER A 11 -15.69 12.44 -1.48
C SER A 11 -16.10 13.45 -2.56
N VAL A 12 -15.47 14.63 -2.62
CA VAL A 12 -15.84 15.68 -3.60
C VAL A 12 -15.33 15.34 -5.00
N PHE A 13 -14.12 14.81 -5.13
CA PHE A 13 -13.57 14.38 -6.43
C PHE A 13 -14.34 13.19 -7.01
N SER A 14 -14.67 12.19 -6.17
CA SER A 14 -15.41 11.01 -6.62
C SER A 14 -16.80 11.38 -7.10
N ILE A 15 -17.54 12.24 -6.39
CA ILE A 15 -18.88 12.67 -6.80
C ILE A 15 -18.88 13.34 -8.18
N LYS A 16 -17.86 14.15 -8.48
CA LYS A 16 -17.82 14.93 -9.72
C LYS A 16 -17.21 14.19 -10.92
N ALA A 17 -16.35 13.20 -10.69
CA ALA A 17 -15.52 12.63 -11.76
C ALA A 17 -15.46 11.11 -11.81
N SER A 18 -16.03 10.38 -10.84
CA SER A 18 -15.99 8.92 -10.79
C SER A 18 -17.37 8.29 -10.99
N ALA A 19 -17.43 7.18 -11.73
CA ALA A 19 -18.65 6.39 -11.89
C ALA A 19 -19.21 5.88 -10.54
N THR A 20 -18.36 5.71 -9.53
CA THR A 20 -18.76 5.24 -8.19
C THR A 20 -19.10 6.36 -7.21
N GLY A 21 -18.97 7.63 -7.63
CA GLY A 21 -19.09 8.80 -6.76
C GLY A 21 -20.42 8.98 -6.05
N ASN A 22 -21.53 8.63 -6.69
CA ASN A 22 -22.88 8.82 -6.17
C ASN A 22 -23.34 7.65 -5.30
N GLY A 23 -22.59 7.34 -4.24
CA GLY A 23 -22.92 6.30 -3.25
C GLY A 23 -22.41 4.89 -3.59
N GLY A 24 -21.74 4.72 -4.74
CA GLY A 24 -21.06 3.46 -5.10
C GLY A 24 -19.83 3.17 -4.24
N VAL A 25 -19.06 4.20 -3.87
CA VAL A 25 -17.86 4.06 -3.03
C VAL A 25 -18.15 3.36 -1.69
N PRO A 26 -19.13 3.80 -0.86
CA PRO A 26 -19.48 3.09 0.37
C PRO A 26 -19.89 1.63 0.17
N VAL A 27 -20.60 1.31 -0.92
CA VAL A 27 -21.01 -0.07 -1.24
C VAL A 27 -19.79 -0.93 -1.56
N LEU A 28 -18.86 -0.41 -2.36
CA LEU A 28 -17.62 -1.11 -2.70
C LEU A 28 -16.75 -1.32 -1.46
N LEU A 29 -16.55 -0.28 -0.65
CA LEU A 29 -15.77 -0.37 0.59
C LEU A 29 -16.38 -1.40 1.54
N LYS A 30 -17.71 -1.42 1.73
CA LYS A 30 -18.38 -2.43 2.56
C LYS A 30 -18.09 -3.85 2.08
N LYS A 31 -18.11 -4.10 0.77
CA LYS A 31 -17.82 -5.43 0.20
C LYS A 31 -16.36 -5.81 0.41
N VAL A 32 -15.42 -4.92 0.07
CA VAL A 32 -13.99 -5.18 0.20
C VAL A 32 -13.59 -5.39 1.66
N THR A 33 -14.13 -4.61 2.59
CA THR A 33 -13.88 -4.81 4.03
C THR A 33 -14.36 -6.17 4.54
N ALA A 34 -15.46 -6.70 4.00
CA ALA A 34 -15.96 -8.02 4.37
C ALA A 34 -15.07 -9.17 3.87
N GLU A 35 -14.37 -8.96 2.75
CA GLU A 35 -13.50 -9.95 2.09
C GLU A 35 -12.00 -9.79 2.43
N LEU A 36 -11.64 -8.73 3.16
CA LEU A 36 -10.25 -8.43 3.49
C LEU A 36 -9.68 -9.48 4.45
N THR A 37 -8.55 -10.09 4.08
CA THR A 37 -7.86 -11.09 4.91
C THR A 37 -6.48 -10.62 5.36
N TYR A 38 -5.99 -11.15 6.48
CA TYR A 38 -4.65 -10.89 6.99
C TYR A 38 -3.56 -11.34 5.99
N SER A 39 -3.78 -12.46 5.32
CA SER A 39 -2.90 -12.96 4.25
C SER A 39 -2.81 -11.98 3.08
N SER A 40 -3.91 -11.32 2.68
CA SER A 40 -3.90 -10.30 1.61
C SER A 40 -3.12 -9.03 1.98
N LEU A 41 -2.91 -8.80 3.28
CA LEU A 41 -2.12 -7.67 3.79
C LEU A 41 -0.62 -7.98 3.87
N CYS A 42 -0.25 -9.27 3.83
CA CYS A 42 1.14 -9.72 3.88
C CYS A 42 1.64 -10.07 2.47
N VAL A 43 2.55 -9.29 1.89
CA VAL A 43 2.96 -9.46 0.48
C VAL A 43 3.42 -10.87 0.13
N PRO A 44 4.24 -11.58 0.95
CA PRO A 44 4.61 -12.96 0.63
C PRO A 44 3.40 -13.90 0.53
N ASP A 45 2.43 -13.75 1.44
CA ASP A 45 1.22 -14.58 1.46
C ASP A 45 0.29 -14.23 0.30
N ASP A 46 0.10 -12.94 0.00
CA ASP A 46 -0.70 -12.48 -1.14
C ASP A 46 -0.15 -12.98 -2.48
N ILE A 47 1.16 -12.86 -2.69
CA ILE A 47 1.83 -13.33 -3.92
C ILE A 47 1.63 -14.84 -4.10
N LYS A 48 1.81 -15.60 -3.02
CA LYS A 48 1.59 -17.04 -3.02
C LYS A 48 0.11 -17.40 -3.23
N GLY A 49 -0.79 -16.75 -2.51
CA GLY A 49 -2.24 -16.97 -2.57
C GLY A 49 -2.82 -16.70 -3.96
N ARG A 50 -2.24 -15.74 -4.70
CA ARG A 50 -2.61 -15.46 -6.09
C ARG A 50 -1.87 -16.32 -7.13
N GLY A 51 -0.96 -17.19 -6.71
CA GLY A 51 -0.17 -18.04 -7.61
C GLY A 51 0.84 -17.27 -8.47
N MET A 52 1.33 -16.13 -7.97
CA MET A 52 2.12 -15.17 -8.75
C MET A 52 3.64 -15.32 -8.55
N GLU A 53 4.10 -16.35 -7.84
CA GLU A 53 5.51 -16.53 -7.44
C GLU A 53 6.47 -16.66 -8.63
N GLN A 54 6.02 -17.26 -9.73
CA GLN A 54 6.90 -17.64 -10.86
C GLN A 54 6.73 -16.75 -12.09
N ILE A 55 5.88 -15.73 -12.05
CA ILE A 55 5.63 -14.86 -13.20
C ILE A 55 6.90 -14.05 -13.53
N PRO A 56 7.42 -14.10 -14.77
CA PRO A 56 8.57 -13.28 -15.15
C PRO A 56 8.21 -11.80 -15.20
N ASN A 57 9.19 -10.94 -14.91
CA ASN A 57 9.05 -9.47 -14.96
C ASN A 57 7.96 -8.87 -14.06
N TYR A 58 7.61 -9.54 -12.95
CA TYR A 58 6.66 -9.00 -11.98
C TYR A 58 7.38 -8.11 -10.95
N LEU A 59 7.73 -6.89 -11.36
CA LEU A 59 8.61 -6.02 -10.58
C LEU A 59 8.03 -5.57 -9.24
N TYR A 60 6.70 -5.37 -9.15
CA TYR A 60 6.02 -5.12 -7.88
C TYR A 60 6.29 -6.25 -6.86
N ARG A 61 6.19 -7.51 -7.30
CA ARG A 61 6.51 -8.67 -6.45
C ARG A 61 7.97 -8.64 -6.06
N ASP A 62 8.85 -8.54 -7.05
CA ASP A 62 10.30 -8.70 -6.82
C ASP A 62 10.86 -7.64 -5.88
N ASP A 63 10.41 -6.39 -6.01
CA ASP A 63 10.82 -5.30 -5.14
C ASP A 63 10.09 -5.33 -3.80
N GLY A 64 8.78 -5.61 -3.82
CA GLY A 64 7.96 -5.72 -2.62
C GLY A 64 8.43 -6.81 -1.66
N LEU A 65 8.84 -7.99 -2.16
CA LEU A 65 9.38 -9.07 -1.34
C LEU A 65 10.74 -8.70 -0.70
N LYS A 66 11.59 -7.96 -1.41
CA LYS A 66 12.87 -7.49 -0.85
C LYS A 66 12.65 -6.48 0.26
N ILE A 67 11.72 -5.54 0.06
CA ILE A 67 11.38 -4.54 1.08
C ILE A 67 10.70 -5.20 2.28
N TRP A 68 9.77 -6.13 2.05
CA TRP A 68 9.15 -6.92 3.10
C TRP A 68 10.22 -7.61 3.96
N ALA A 69 11.17 -8.30 3.33
CA ALA A 69 12.24 -8.99 4.04
C ALA A 69 13.15 -8.03 4.83
N ALA A 70 13.44 -6.84 4.31
CA ALA A 70 14.21 -5.82 5.03
C ALA A 70 13.45 -5.30 6.26
N ILE A 71 12.15 -5.00 6.12
CA ILE A 71 11.29 -4.58 7.23
C ILE A 71 11.17 -5.70 8.27
N GLU A 72 10.93 -6.93 7.83
CA GLU A 72 10.81 -8.10 8.71
C GLU A 72 12.11 -8.35 9.49
N SER A 73 13.26 -8.22 8.84
CA SER A 73 14.57 -8.32 9.50
C SER A 73 14.74 -7.23 10.56
N TYR A 74 14.39 -5.98 10.24
CA TYR A 74 14.47 -4.85 11.17
C TYR A 74 13.55 -5.03 12.39
N VAL A 75 12.29 -5.39 12.13
CA VAL A 75 11.30 -5.65 13.17
C VAL A 75 11.73 -6.83 14.04
N SER A 76 12.26 -7.89 13.42
CA SER A 76 12.79 -9.06 14.14
C SER A 76 13.93 -8.68 15.08
N ASP A 77 14.89 -7.87 14.62
CA ASP A 77 15.99 -7.38 15.45
C ASP A 77 15.47 -6.59 16.68
N ILE A 78 14.48 -5.69 16.46
CA ILE A 78 13.86 -4.90 17.54
C ILE A 78 13.06 -5.77 18.51
N ILE A 79 12.18 -6.64 18.01
CA ILE A 79 11.31 -7.48 18.85
C ILE A 79 12.13 -8.48 19.67
N ASN A 80 13.15 -9.10 19.09
CA ASN A 80 13.98 -10.04 19.84
C ASN A 80 14.88 -9.36 20.88
N TYR A 81 15.10 -8.05 20.76
CA TYR A 81 15.82 -7.27 21.77
C TYR A 81 14.92 -6.94 22.98
N TYR A 82 13.67 -6.54 22.76
CA TYR A 82 12.74 -6.18 23.84
C TYR A 82 11.97 -7.36 24.43
N TYR A 83 11.64 -8.36 23.61
CA TYR A 83 10.93 -9.57 24.03
C TYR A 83 11.88 -10.77 23.96
N THR A 84 12.32 -11.26 25.12
CA THR A 84 13.25 -12.41 25.18
C THR A 84 12.55 -13.77 25.11
N SER A 85 11.22 -13.81 25.27
CA SER A 85 10.42 -15.02 25.12
C SER A 85 9.01 -14.71 24.59
N ASP A 86 8.28 -15.77 24.22
CA ASP A 86 6.89 -15.66 23.76
C ASP A 86 5.94 -15.31 24.93
N GLU A 87 6.28 -15.73 26.15
CA GLU A 87 5.53 -15.40 27.36
C GLU A 87 5.47 -13.89 27.58
N MET A 88 6.58 -13.16 27.34
CA MET A 88 6.57 -11.69 27.45
C MET A 88 5.59 -11.03 26.49
N VAL A 89 5.45 -11.57 25.27
CA VAL A 89 4.49 -11.05 24.28
C VAL A 89 3.07 -11.32 24.76
N LYS A 90 2.81 -12.52 25.28
CA LYS A 90 1.50 -12.95 25.78
C LYS A 90 1.05 -12.16 27.02
N GLU A 91 1.97 -11.83 27.90
CA GLU A 91 1.72 -11.14 29.17
C GLU A 91 1.66 -9.60 29.03
N ASP A 92 2.07 -9.06 27.88
CA ASP A 92 2.01 -7.62 27.60
C ASP A 92 0.56 -7.16 27.37
N ALA A 93 -0.08 -6.68 28.44
CA ALA A 93 -1.47 -6.25 28.42
C ALA A 93 -1.72 -5.06 27.49
N GLU A 94 -0.75 -4.16 27.30
CA GLU A 94 -0.89 -3.00 26.41
C GLU A 94 -0.86 -3.46 24.95
N LEU A 95 0.07 -4.36 24.60
CA LEU A 95 0.13 -4.97 23.28
C LEU A 95 -1.16 -5.76 22.97
N GLN A 96 -1.65 -6.59 23.90
CA GLN A 96 -2.88 -7.35 23.68
C GLN A 96 -4.09 -6.43 23.50
N ALA A 97 -4.20 -5.36 24.30
CA ALA A 97 -5.27 -4.39 24.17
C ALA A 97 -5.22 -3.67 22.81
N TRP A 98 -4.03 -3.30 22.34
CA TRP A 98 -3.85 -2.67 21.03
C TRP A 98 -4.28 -3.58 19.88
N VAL A 99 -3.84 -4.84 19.86
CA VAL A 99 -4.22 -5.80 18.81
C VAL A 99 -5.73 -6.07 18.84
N ALA A 100 -6.31 -6.23 20.03
CA ALA A 100 -7.73 -6.42 20.22
C ALA A 100 -8.55 -5.23 19.70
N GLU A 101 -8.09 -3.99 19.96
CA GLU A 101 -8.73 -2.78 19.44
C GLU A 101 -8.64 -2.70 17.91
N VAL A 102 -7.49 -3.02 17.31
CA VAL A 102 -7.35 -3.05 15.85
C VAL A 102 -8.30 -4.07 15.23
N PHE A 103 -8.40 -5.28 15.79
CA PHE A 103 -9.36 -6.28 15.31
C PHE A 103 -10.81 -5.81 15.46
N LYS A 104 -11.15 -5.25 16.62
CA LYS A 104 -12.51 -4.84 16.93
C LYS A 104 -12.97 -3.64 16.12
N GLU A 105 -12.23 -2.54 16.18
CA GLU A 105 -12.65 -1.27 15.59
C GLU A 105 -12.17 -1.15 14.12
N GLY A 106 -11.02 -1.72 13.79
CA GLY A 106 -10.46 -1.69 12.44
C GLY A 106 -11.03 -2.76 11.51
N PHE A 107 -11.20 -3.99 12.00
CA PHE A 107 -11.70 -5.13 11.24
C PHE A 107 -13.14 -5.53 11.61
N LEU A 108 -13.83 -4.75 12.45
CA LEU A 108 -15.24 -4.94 12.83
C LEU A 108 -15.51 -6.33 13.42
N GLU A 109 -14.53 -6.88 14.15
CA GLU A 109 -14.58 -8.23 14.71
C GLU A 109 -14.84 -9.33 13.66
N ASN A 110 -14.50 -9.06 12.38
CA ASN A 110 -14.72 -9.99 11.28
C ASN A 110 -13.76 -11.18 11.38
N LYS A 111 -14.24 -12.29 11.93
CA LYS A 111 -13.46 -13.54 12.07
C LYS A 111 -12.99 -14.11 10.72
N SER A 112 -13.71 -13.85 9.63
CA SER A 112 -13.31 -14.29 8.28
C SER A 112 -12.07 -13.54 7.76
N SER A 113 -11.69 -12.42 8.39
CA SER A 113 -10.48 -11.69 8.02
C SER A 113 -9.19 -12.39 8.47
N GLU A 114 -9.26 -13.36 9.36
CA GLU A 114 -8.08 -14.06 9.93
C GLU A 114 -7.07 -13.14 10.62
N VAL A 115 -7.41 -11.86 10.83
CA VAL A 115 -6.56 -10.94 11.59
C VAL A 115 -6.58 -11.36 13.05
N PRO A 116 -5.42 -11.48 13.70
CA PRO A 116 -5.36 -11.92 15.09
C PRO A 116 -6.05 -10.92 16.02
N TYR A 117 -6.82 -11.44 16.97
CA TYR A 117 -7.35 -10.69 18.12
C TYR A 117 -6.31 -10.55 19.24
N SER A 118 -5.37 -11.49 19.32
CA SER A 118 -4.27 -11.53 20.28
C SER A 118 -3.01 -12.10 19.61
N LEU A 119 -1.85 -11.78 20.16
CA LEU A 119 -0.56 -12.27 19.69
C LEU A 119 0.12 -13.03 20.82
N GLU A 120 0.44 -14.30 20.59
CA GLU A 120 1.01 -15.16 21.65
C GLU A 120 2.50 -15.44 21.48
N THR A 121 3.08 -15.11 20.32
CA THR A 121 4.49 -15.42 20.01
C THR A 121 5.21 -14.22 19.40
N ARG A 122 6.52 -14.16 19.59
CA ARG A 122 7.38 -13.16 18.92
C ARG A 122 7.27 -13.26 17.41
N THR A 123 7.19 -14.46 16.86
CA THR A 123 6.98 -14.68 15.43
C THR A 123 5.69 -14.03 14.92
N SER A 124 4.58 -14.20 15.65
CA SER A 124 3.31 -13.55 15.28
C SER A 124 3.38 -12.03 15.38
N LEU A 125 4.07 -11.49 16.39
CA LEU A 125 4.27 -10.06 16.56
C LEU A 125 5.15 -9.45 15.46
N ILE A 126 6.24 -10.12 15.11
CA ILE A 126 7.14 -9.69 14.03
C ILE A 126 6.36 -9.60 12.72
N LYS A 127 5.60 -10.63 12.36
CA LYS A 127 4.78 -10.63 11.15
C LYS A 127 3.74 -9.50 11.16
N TYR A 128 3.08 -9.28 12.31
CA TYR A 128 2.04 -8.27 12.44
C TYR A 128 2.57 -6.84 12.28
N LEU A 129 3.71 -6.53 12.92
CA LEU A 129 4.35 -5.22 12.79
C LEU A 129 4.97 -5.02 11.41
N THR A 130 5.53 -6.07 10.81
CA THR A 130 6.01 -6.04 9.42
C THR A 130 4.89 -5.68 8.47
N MET A 131 3.72 -6.33 8.61
CA MET A 131 2.51 -6.00 7.87
C MET A 131 2.14 -4.53 8.04
N ALA A 132 2.04 -4.05 9.28
CA ALA A 132 1.64 -2.67 9.56
C ALA A 132 2.59 -1.64 8.94
N ILE A 133 3.91 -1.82 9.11
CA ILE A 133 4.92 -0.91 8.54
C ILE A 133 4.88 -0.97 7.02
N PHE A 134 4.83 -2.15 6.41
CA PHE A 134 4.78 -2.31 4.96
C PHE A 134 3.52 -1.64 4.37
N ARG A 135 2.35 -1.83 4.99
CA ARG A 135 1.09 -1.24 4.52
C ARG A 135 1.08 0.27 4.61
N CYS A 136 1.70 0.84 5.65
CA CYS A 136 1.80 2.29 5.84
C CYS A 136 2.90 2.96 4.99
N SER A 137 3.77 2.20 4.33
CA SER A 137 4.88 2.73 3.54
C SER A 137 4.87 2.17 2.10
N ALA A 138 5.56 1.06 1.87
CA ALA A 138 5.80 0.46 0.56
C ALA A 138 4.52 0.14 -0.20
N GLN A 139 3.49 -0.41 0.47
CA GLN A 139 2.21 -0.69 -0.20
C GLN A 139 1.57 0.59 -0.73
N HIS A 140 1.55 1.64 0.08
CA HIS A 140 0.97 2.92 -0.30
C HIS A 140 1.73 3.52 -1.48
N ALA A 141 3.06 3.60 -1.40
CA ALA A 141 3.90 4.08 -2.49
C ALA A 141 3.64 3.32 -3.81
N ALA A 142 3.56 1.98 -3.74
CA ALA A 142 3.32 1.15 -4.93
C ALA A 142 1.98 1.42 -5.64
N VAL A 143 0.93 1.83 -4.91
CA VAL A 143 -0.40 2.10 -5.50
C VAL A 143 -0.68 3.59 -5.71
N ASN A 144 0.10 4.47 -5.08
CA ASN A 144 -0.10 5.92 -5.13
C ASN A 144 0.82 6.60 -6.16
N SER A 145 2.13 6.34 -6.12
CA SER A 145 3.14 7.14 -6.82
C SER A 145 3.06 7.03 -8.35
N GLY A 146 2.45 5.97 -8.87
CA GLY A 146 2.25 5.78 -10.31
C GLY A 146 0.93 6.35 -10.85
N GLN A 147 0.06 6.92 -10.01
CA GLN A 147 -1.28 7.33 -10.45
C GLN A 147 -1.20 8.33 -11.62
N PHE A 148 -0.36 9.36 -11.54
CA PHE A 148 -0.23 10.32 -12.64
C PHE A 148 0.41 9.70 -13.89
N ASP A 149 1.41 8.83 -13.75
CA ASP A 149 2.08 8.17 -14.88
C ASP A 149 1.10 7.37 -15.76
N PHE A 150 0.15 6.66 -15.13
CA PHE A 150 -0.82 5.81 -15.84
C PHE A 150 -2.14 6.51 -16.14
N TYR A 151 -2.62 7.40 -15.26
CA TYR A 151 -3.97 7.98 -15.36
C TYR A 151 -3.99 9.40 -15.92
N SER A 152 -2.83 10.04 -16.14
CA SER A 152 -2.77 11.32 -16.86
C SER A 152 -3.22 11.19 -18.31
N TRP A 153 -3.01 10.03 -18.93
CA TRP A 153 -3.60 9.67 -20.21
C TRP A 153 -4.97 9.02 -20.00
N MET A 154 -6.03 9.84 -19.99
CA MET A 154 -7.41 9.41 -19.68
C MET A 154 -7.87 8.14 -20.41
N PRO A 155 -7.60 7.91 -21.70
CA PRO A 155 -8.02 6.68 -22.38
C PRO A 155 -7.43 5.40 -21.77
N ASN A 156 -6.31 5.46 -21.03
CA ASN A 156 -5.72 4.32 -20.33
C ASN A 156 -6.43 4.00 -19.00
N GLY A 157 -7.09 4.98 -18.37
CA GLY A 157 -7.78 4.82 -17.10
C GLY A 157 -8.91 5.83 -16.91
N PRO A 158 -10.02 5.69 -17.66
CA PRO A 158 -11.14 6.61 -17.55
C PRO A 158 -11.84 6.43 -16.21
N ALA A 159 -12.00 7.52 -15.45
CA ALA A 159 -12.65 7.50 -14.14
C ALA A 159 -14.17 7.23 -14.21
N THR A 160 -14.78 7.41 -15.40
CA THR A 160 -16.18 7.10 -15.67
C THR A 160 -16.38 6.79 -17.15
N MET A 161 -17.52 6.17 -17.48
CA MET A 161 -17.97 5.94 -18.86
C MET A 161 -19.40 6.50 -19.00
N LYS A 162 -19.68 7.23 -20.08
CA LYS A 162 -20.99 7.84 -20.37
C LYS A 162 -21.97 6.90 -21.06
N SER A 163 -21.49 5.76 -21.54
CA SER A 163 -22.29 4.78 -22.29
C SER A 163 -22.15 3.39 -21.66
N PRO A 164 -23.18 2.54 -21.77
CA PRO A 164 -23.09 1.15 -21.30
C PRO A 164 -22.05 0.37 -22.12
N PRO A 165 -21.50 -0.73 -21.57
CA PRO A 165 -20.66 -1.64 -22.35
C PRO A 165 -21.38 -2.13 -23.62
N PRO A 166 -20.69 -2.19 -24.77
CA PRO A 166 -21.30 -2.65 -26.02
C PRO A 166 -21.74 -4.12 -25.91
N ASN A 167 -22.92 -4.44 -26.43
CA ASN A 167 -23.50 -5.79 -26.39
C ASN A 167 -23.32 -6.58 -27.71
N THR A 168 -22.83 -5.92 -28.76
CA THR A 168 -22.70 -6.48 -30.12
C THR A 168 -21.29 -6.19 -30.65
N LYS A 169 -20.64 -7.18 -31.25
CA LYS A 169 -19.32 -7.01 -31.86
C LYS A 169 -19.43 -6.36 -33.26
N GLY A 170 -18.41 -5.62 -33.67
CA GLY A 170 -18.29 -5.07 -35.03
C GLY A 170 -19.12 -3.82 -35.33
N VAL A 171 -19.82 -3.27 -34.34
CA VAL A 171 -20.63 -2.05 -34.49
C VAL A 171 -19.99 -0.79 -33.89
N THR A 172 -18.88 -0.94 -33.16
CA THR A 172 -18.16 0.16 -32.52
C THR A 172 -17.42 0.99 -33.56
N THR A 173 -17.67 2.29 -33.57
CA THR A 173 -16.94 3.30 -34.36
C THR A 173 -16.12 4.20 -33.45
N MET A 174 -15.21 5.00 -34.03
CA MET A 174 -14.46 6.00 -33.24
C MET A 174 -15.39 7.02 -32.56
N ASP A 175 -16.49 7.40 -33.21
CA ASP A 175 -17.48 8.32 -32.62
C ASP A 175 -18.11 7.70 -31.36
N THR A 176 -18.52 6.42 -31.42
CA THR A 176 -19.09 5.74 -30.24
C THR A 176 -18.08 5.59 -29.09
N ILE A 177 -16.78 5.49 -29.38
CA ILE A 177 -15.73 5.47 -28.35
C ILE A 177 -15.63 6.83 -27.69
N LEU A 178 -15.56 7.91 -28.48
CA LEU A 178 -15.47 9.29 -27.96
C LEU A 178 -16.73 9.70 -27.19
N GLU A 179 -17.90 9.23 -27.61
CA GLU A 179 -19.15 9.43 -26.88
C GLU A 179 -19.14 8.74 -25.51
N ALA A 180 -18.56 7.54 -25.43
CA ALA A 180 -18.47 6.74 -24.20
C ALA A 180 -17.42 7.25 -23.21
N LEU A 181 -16.31 7.81 -23.68
CA LEU A 181 -15.26 8.39 -22.84
C LEU A 181 -15.72 9.66 -22.11
N PRO A 182 -15.19 9.99 -20.92
CA PRO A 182 -15.60 11.16 -20.14
C PRO A 182 -15.39 12.48 -20.91
N ASP A 183 -16.21 13.49 -20.58
CA ASP A 183 -16.03 14.82 -21.13
C ASP A 183 -14.77 15.53 -20.60
N VAL A 184 -14.45 16.68 -21.18
CA VAL A 184 -13.24 17.45 -20.88
C VAL A 184 -13.19 17.87 -19.41
N ASN A 185 -14.32 18.25 -18.80
CA ASN A 185 -14.34 18.72 -17.43
C ASN A 185 -14.09 17.55 -16.47
N THR A 186 -14.81 16.44 -16.64
CA THR A 186 -14.57 15.22 -15.85
C THR A 186 -13.15 14.71 -15.99
N THR A 187 -12.61 14.71 -17.22
CA THR A 187 -11.22 14.35 -17.50
C THR A 187 -10.25 15.26 -16.75
N THR A 188 -10.44 16.58 -16.84
CA THR A 188 -9.57 17.57 -16.20
C THR A 188 -9.59 17.41 -14.68
N PHE A 189 -10.76 17.19 -14.08
CA PHE A 189 -10.87 16.92 -12.64
C PHE A 189 -10.14 15.63 -12.24
N GLY A 190 -10.31 14.55 -13.01
CA GLY A 190 -9.62 13.28 -12.76
C GLY A 190 -8.10 13.42 -12.82
N VAL A 191 -7.58 14.01 -13.91
CA VAL A 191 -6.14 14.23 -14.10
C VAL A 191 -5.55 15.14 -13.02
N THR A 192 -6.27 16.20 -12.64
CA THR A 192 -5.83 17.10 -11.56
C THR A 192 -5.76 16.36 -10.22
N ALA A 193 -6.75 15.51 -9.92
CA ALA A 193 -6.76 14.73 -8.68
C ALA A 193 -5.57 13.77 -8.61
N VAL A 194 -5.31 12.98 -9.65
CA VAL A 194 -4.16 12.05 -9.66
C VAL A 194 -2.83 12.79 -9.69
N TRP A 195 -2.76 14.00 -10.26
CA TRP A 195 -1.58 14.86 -10.15
C TRP A 195 -1.36 15.25 -8.69
N VAL A 196 -2.36 15.79 -8.00
CA VAL A 196 -2.23 16.19 -6.58
C VAL A 196 -1.83 15.01 -5.70
N LEU A 197 -2.45 13.85 -5.88
CA LEU A 197 -2.17 12.66 -5.06
C LEU A 197 -0.80 12.03 -5.34
N SER A 198 -0.27 12.19 -6.56
CA SER A 198 1.05 11.64 -6.94
C SER A 198 2.20 12.58 -6.61
N ASN A 199 1.93 13.87 -6.35
CA ASN A 199 2.99 14.83 -6.03
C ASN A 199 3.31 14.79 -4.54
N GLU A 200 4.55 14.44 -4.25
CA GLU A 200 5.05 14.39 -2.90
C GLU A 200 5.24 15.81 -2.33
N PRO A 201 4.89 16.03 -1.04
CA PRO A 201 5.15 17.30 -0.38
C PRO A 201 6.67 17.54 -0.24
N MET A 202 7.07 18.81 -0.18
CA MET A 202 8.49 19.22 -0.14
C MET A 202 9.26 18.67 1.09
N ASP A 203 8.56 18.38 2.19
CA ASP A 203 9.15 17.88 3.46
C ASP A 203 9.03 16.34 3.60
N ARG A 204 9.43 15.65 2.54
CA ARG A 204 9.44 14.18 2.43
C ARG A 204 10.24 13.49 3.54
N ARG A 205 9.72 12.38 4.08
CA ARG A 205 10.41 11.50 5.04
C ARG A 205 10.46 10.08 4.50
N ARG A 206 11.62 9.63 4.01
CA ARG A 206 11.70 8.30 3.38
C ARG A 206 11.60 7.17 4.40
N LEU A 207 11.22 5.99 3.93
CA LEU A 207 11.22 4.78 4.75
C LEU A 207 12.60 4.58 5.40
N GLY A 208 12.62 4.44 6.72
CA GLY A 208 13.85 4.28 7.50
C GLY A 208 14.53 5.60 7.90
N GLU A 209 14.04 6.76 7.46
CA GLU A 209 14.48 8.07 7.94
C GLU A 209 13.65 8.48 9.17
N TYR A 210 14.29 8.42 10.34
CA TYR A 210 13.67 8.72 11.62
C TYR A 210 14.34 9.96 12.26
N PRO A 211 13.92 11.19 11.90
CA PRO A 211 14.49 12.40 12.50
C PRO A 211 14.08 12.57 13.98
N ASP A 212 12.94 12.00 14.36
CA ASP A 212 12.46 11.99 15.73
C ASP A 212 13.10 10.80 16.48
N GLU A 213 14.03 11.08 17.38
CA GLU A 213 14.79 10.06 18.13
C GLU A 213 13.95 9.43 19.25
N LEU A 214 13.12 8.45 18.90
CA LEU A 214 12.32 7.68 19.88
C LEU A 214 13.14 6.59 20.57
N PHE A 215 14.08 5.97 19.86
CA PHE A 215 15.04 5.04 20.43
C PHE A 215 16.33 5.79 20.80
N THR A 216 16.70 5.75 22.08
CA THR A 216 17.94 6.37 22.58
C THR A 216 19.03 5.35 22.89
N GLU A 217 18.67 4.06 22.90
CA GLU A 217 19.58 2.95 23.18
C GLU A 217 20.50 2.64 22.00
N LYS A 218 21.76 2.32 22.29
CA LYS A 218 22.78 2.05 21.27
C LYS A 218 22.41 0.88 20.35
N THR A 219 21.81 -0.18 20.88
CA THR A 219 21.51 -1.41 20.13
C THR A 219 20.38 -1.20 19.10
N PRO A 220 19.19 -0.69 19.46
CA PRO A 220 18.17 -0.28 18.49
C PRO A 220 18.68 0.70 17.42
N LEU A 221 19.51 1.68 17.78
CA LEU A 221 20.12 2.60 16.82
C LEU A 221 21.02 1.90 15.79
N GLN A 222 21.68 0.79 16.17
CA GLN A 222 22.44 -0.03 15.22
C GLN A 222 21.52 -0.83 14.28
N PHE A 223 20.37 -1.31 14.77
CA PHE A 223 19.38 -1.99 13.93
C PHE A 223 18.78 -1.06 12.89
N ILE A 224 18.48 0.20 13.28
CA ILE A 224 18.03 1.24 12.34
C ILE A 224 19.07 1.47 11.24
N ARG A 225 20.36 1.60 11.59
CA ARG A 225 21.42 1.77 10.59
C ARG A 225 21.51 0.59 9.63
N ARG A 226 21.44 -0.64 10.15
CA ARG A 226 21.43 -1.85 9.32
C ARG A 226 20.24 -1.88 8.36
N PHE A 227 19.06 -1.48 8.83
CA PHE A 227 17.87 -1.37 8.00
C PHE A 227 18.06 -0.33 6.88
N GLN A 228 18.60 0.84 7.21
CA GLN A 228 18.94 1.89 6.23
C GLN A 228 19.95 1.40 5.18
N ASP A 229 20.98 0.65 5.60
CA ASP A 229 21.96 0.05 4.69
C ASP A 229 21.30 -0.96 3.74
N GLN A 230 20.42 -1.83 4.25
CA GLN A 230 19.66 -2.79 3.44
C GLN A 230 18.77 -2.07 2.41
N LEU A 231 18.06 -1.02 2.82
CA LEU A 231 17.25 -0.20 1.91
C LEU A 231 18.11 0.48 0.83
N SER A 232 19.30 0.97 1.19
CA SER A 232 20.25 1.56 0.23
C SER A 232 20.68 0.54 -0.83
N GLU A 233 20.99 -0.69 -0.44
CA GLU A 233 21.35 -1.76 -1.38
C GLU A 233 20.20 -2.18 -2.29
N ILE A 234 18.97 -2.27 -1.75
CA ILE A 234 17.76 -2.51 -2.56
C ILE A 234 17.58 -1.40 -3.60
N SER A 235 17.70 -0.13 -3.19
CA SER A 235 17.61 1.02 -4.08
C SER A 235 18.64 0.96 -5.22
N LYS A 236 19.92 0.71 -4.89
CA LYS A 236 20.99 0.55 -5.89
C LYS A 236 20.66 -0.55 -6.89
N SER A 237 20.14 -1.69 -6.42
CA SER A 237 19.73 -2.80 -7.29
C SER A 237 18.58 -2.40 -8.22
N ILE A 238 17.56 -1.71 -7.71
CA ILE A 238 16.39 -1.26 -8.49
C ILE A 238 16.82 -0.25 -9.55
N GLN A 239 17.62 0.74 -9.17
CA GLN A 239 18.14 1.74 -10.10
C GLN A 239 19.01 1.11 -11.19
N LYS A 240 19.87 0.15 -10.84
CA LYS A 240 20.69 -0.58 -11.83
C LYS A 240 19.82 -1.35 -12.82
N ARG A 241 18.80 -2.07 -12.34
CA ARG A 241 17.85 -2.78 -13.20
C ARG A 241 17.12 -1.81 -14.13
N ASN A 242 16.56 -0.73 -13.56
CA ASN A 242 15.70 0.20 -14.28
C ASN A 242 16.43 0.96 -15.40
N LYS A 243 17.75 1.17 -15.31
CA LYS A 243 18.55 1.84 -16.35
C LYS A 243 18.50 1.18 -17.73
N THR A 244 18.24 -0.13 -17.80
CA THR A 244 18.23 -0.88 -19.06
C THR A 244 16.81 -1.24 -19.52
N MET A 245 15.79 -0.75 -18.83
CA MET A 245 14.39 -1.07 -19.13
C MET A 245 13.75 -0.02 -20.02
N LEU A 246 12.89 -0.45 -20.94
CA LEU A 246 12.07 0.45 -21.74
C LEU A 246 11.05 1.19 -20.86
N LEU A 247 10.40 0.47 -19.94
CA LEU A 247 9.48 1.00 -18.95
C LEU A 247 10.01 0.64 -17.56
N PRO A 248 10.68 1.56 -16.85
CA PRO A 248 11.18 1.30 -15.51
C PRO A 248 10.05 1.22 -14.49
N TYR A 249 10.28 0.52 -13.38
CA TYR A 249 9.37 0.48 -12.24
C TYR A 249 10.06 1.12 -11.02
N PRO A 250 9.80 2.40 -10.72
CA PRO A 250 10.48 3.13 -9.65
C PRO A 250 9.70 3.18 -8.33
N TYR A 251 8.43 2.79 -8.31
CA TYR A 251 7.50 3.06 -7.19
C TYR A 251 7.84 2.34 -5.88
N LEU A 252 8.70 1.33 -5.94
CA LEU A 252 9.25 0.64 -4.78
C LEU A 252 10.77 0.82 -4.65
N ASP A 253 11.38 1.82 -5.30
CA ASP A 253 12.72 2.27 -4.90
C ASP A 253 12.60 2.86 -3.48
N PRO A 254 13.38 2.42 -2.47
CA PRO A 254 13.36 3.01 -1.13
C PRO A 254 13.56 4.52 -1.09
N ASN A 255 14.26 5.11 -2.08
CA ASN A 255 14.35 6.57 -2.19
C ASN A 255 13.01 7.25 -2.55
N GLN A 256 12.05 6.45 -3.03
CA GLN A 256 10.71 6.82 -3.49
C GLN A 256 9.58 6.29 -2.57
N ILE A 257 9.92 5.73 -1.40
CA ILE A 257 8.91 5.26 -0.43
C ILE A 257 8.90 6.22 0.77
N GLU A 258 7.74 6.79 1.06
CA GLU A 258 7.50 7.55 2.31
C GLU A 258 7.40 6.61 3.51
N ASN A 259 7.80 7.12 4.68
CA ASN A 259 7.74 6.40 5.94
C ASN A 259 6.30 6.22 6.47
N SER A 260 5.34 6.98 5.93
CA SER A 260 3.91 6.93 6.28
C SER A 260 3.01 7.32 5.10
N VAL A 261 1.70 7.14 5.28
CA VAL A 261 0.67 7.66 4.36
C VAL A 261 0.40 9.12 4.72
N SER A 262 0.83 10.05 3.87
CA SER A 262 0.84 11.50 4.16
C SER A 262 0.26 12.40 3.06
N ILE A 263 -0.19 11.83 1.94
CA ILE A 263 -0.88 12.51 0.83
C ILE A 263 -2.14 11.75 0.49
#